data_AF-A0A6M8HYD2-F1
#
_entry.id   AF-A0A6M8HYD2-F1
#
_cell.length_a   1.000
_cell.length_b   1.000
_cell.length_c   1.000
_cell.angle_alpha   90.00
_cell.angle_beta   90.00
_cell.angle_gamma   90.00
#
_symmetry.space_group_name_H-M   'P 1'
#
loop_
_entity.id
_entity.type
_entity.pdbx_description
1 polymer ?
#
loop_
_entity_poly.entity_id
_entity_poly.type
_entity_poly.pdbx_seq_one_letter_code
_entity_poly.pdbx_strand_id
1 'polypeptide(L)' 'MISETVAERMRATPVDDVFTHGGQIRPDGRLIHDFYIWQVKSPAESKASWDYYKPVGTIDGHQAMQPLSETRCPYLKT' A
#
# COMPACT_ATOMS: atom_id res chain seq x y z
N MET A 1 2.28 -0.22 22.91
CA MET A 1 3.20 -1.01 22.06
C MET A 1 2.44 -2.22 21.57
N ILE A 2 2.55 -2.57 20.28
CA ILE A 2 1.98 -3.80 19.73
C ILE A 2 2.86 -4.96 20.23
N SER A 3 2.24 -6.07 20.66
CA SER A 3 2.99 -7.26 21.09
C SER A 3 3.78 -7.86 19.93
N GLU A 4 4.98 -8.38 20.19
CA GLU A 4 5.80 -9.09 19.18
C GLU A 4 5.00 -10.20 18.50
N THR A 5 4.23 -10.97 19.28
CA THR A 5 3.35 -12.03 18.78
C THR A 5 2.34 -11.52 17.75
N VAL A 6 1.75 -10.33 18.00
CA VAL A 6 0.77 -9.74 17.08
C VAL A 6 1.47 -9.25 15.82
N ALA A 7 2.62 -8.57 15.95
CA ALA A 7 3.37 -8.05 14.83
C ALA A 7 3.90 -9.16 13.90
N GLU A 8 4.36 -10.27 14.47
CA GLU A 8 4.76 -11.46 13.72
C GLU A 8 3.58 -12.08 12.96
N ARG A 9 2.44 -12.23 13.64
CA ARG A 9 1.24 -12.77 12.99
C ARG A 9 0.77 -11.90 11.83
N MET A 10 0.80 -10.58 12.00
CA MET A 10 0.45 -9.63 10.94
C MET A 10 1.41 -9.74 9.73
N ARG A 11 2.72 -9.85 9.95
CA ARG A 11 3.70 -10.05 8.86
C ARG A 11 3.55 -11.38 8.12
N ALA A 12 3.16 -12.43 8.83
CA ALA A 12 2.98 -13.77 8.28
C ALA A 12 1.64 -13.96 7.54
N THR A 13 0.71 -13.02 7.67
CA THR A 13 -0.64 -13.15 7.09
C THR A 13 -0.78 -12.15 5.94
N PRO A 14 -1.13 -12.60 4.72
CA PRO A 14 -1.49 -11.68 3.64
C PRO A 14 -2.63 -10.75 4.06
N VAL A 15 -2.54 -9.49 3.67
CA VAL A 15 -3.62 -8.52 3.84
C VAL A 15 -4.50 -8.59 2.61
N ASP A 16 -5.71 -9.10 2.78
CA ASP A 16 -6.73 -9.16 1.74
C ASP A 16 -8.06 -8.65 2.32
N ASP A 17 -8.39 -7.40 1.98
CA ASP A 17 -9.55 -6.67 2.46
C ASP A 17 -10.15 -5.78 1.35
N VAL A 18 -11.07 -4.88 1.71
CA VAL A 18 -11.77 -4.02 0.75
C VAL A 18 -10.88 -2.95 0.09
N PHE A 19 -9.67 -2.73 0.58
CA PHE A 19 -8.72 -1.73 0.08
C PHE A 19 -7.46 -2.37 -0.49
N THR A 20 -6.99 -3.45 0.12
CA THR A 20 -5.73 -4.12 -0.23
C THR A 20 -6.02 -5.54 -0.66
N HIS A 21 -5.56 -5.91 -1.85
CA HIS A 21 -5.71 -7.27 -2.37
C HIS A 21 -4.34 -7.94 -2.41
N GLY A 22 -4.14 -8.96 -1.57
CA GLY A 22 -2.89 -9.73 -1.54
C GLY A 22 -1.67 -8.95 -1.05
N GLY A 23 -1.86 -7.93 -0.22
CA GLY A 23 -0.76 -7.13 0.32
C GLY A 23 0.07 -7.90 1.35
N GLN A 24 1.31 -7.45 1.58
CA GLN A 24 2.23 -8.08 2.51
C GLN A 24 2.96 -7.05 3.39
N ILE A 25 3.00 -7.27 4.70
CA ILE A 25 3.80 -6.43 5.59
C ILE A 25 5.25 -6.93 5.59
N ARG A 26 6.17 -6.07 5.15
CA ARG A 26 7.61 -6.32 5.11
C ARG A 26 8.25 -6.32 6.50
N PRO A 27 9.49 -6.83 6.62
CA PRO A 27 10.28 -6.76 7.85
C PRO A 27 10.48 -5.34 8.40
N ASP A 28 10.53 -4.31 7.53
CA ASP A 28 10.61 -2.90 7.94
C ASP A 28 9.24 -2.28 8.27
N GLY A 29 8.18 -3.09 8.34
CA GLY A 29 6.83 -2.70 8.75
C GLY A 29 5.97 -2.07 7.66
N ARG A 30 6.49 -1.93 6.43
CA ARG A 30 5.71 -1.38 5.31
C ARG A 30 4.76 -2.43 4.71
N LEU A 31 3.51 -2.04 4.48
CA LEU A 31 2.55 -2.84 3.70
C LEU A 31 2.83 -2.63 2.22
N ILE A 32 3.35 -3.65 1.54
CA ILE A 32 3.42 -3.67 0.08
C ILE A 32 2.02 -3.92 -0.45
N HIS A 33 1.57 -3.00 -1.31
CA HIS A 33 0.34 -3.10 -2.08
C HIS A 33 0.50 -2.24 -3.33
N ASP A 34 -0.36 -2.47 -4.31
CA ASP A 34 -0.36 -1.70 -5.56
C ASP A 34 -0.85 -0.27 -5.34
N PHE A 35 -0.28 0.65 -6.11
CA PHE A 35 -0.68 2.06 -6.10
C PHE A 35 -1.49 2.38 -7.35
N TYR A 36 -2.65 2.99 -7.15
CA TYR A 36 -3.52 3.40 -8.24
C TYR A 36 -3.25 4.85 -8.63
N ILE A 37 -3.03 5.09 -9.92
CA ILE A 37 -2.90 6.42 -10.48
C ILE A 37 -4.28 6.90 -10.89
N TRP A 38 -4.65 8.08 -10.39
CA TRP A 38 -5.92 8.72 -10.65
C TRP A 38 -5.72 10.07 -11.30
N GLN A 39 -6.59 10.41 -12.24
CA GLN A 39 -6.67 11.74 -12.82
C GLN A 39 -7.94 12.44 -12.32
N VAL A 40 -7.81 13.70 -11.91
CA VAL A 40 -8.96 14.56 -11.57
C VAL A 40 -9.83 14.74 -12.81
N LYS A 41 -11.13 14.46 -12.66
CA LYS A 41 -12.14 14.69 -13.69
C LYS A 41 -12.34 16.17 -13.95
N SER A 42 -12.67 16.52 -15.19
CA SER A 42 -13.20 17.85 -15.52
C SER A 42 -14.58 18.07 -14.88
N PRO A 43 -15.04 19.34 -14.73
CA PRO A 43 -16.36 19.62 -14.17
C PRO A 43 -17.52 18.92 -14.89
N ALA A 44 -17.41 18.71 -16.21
CA ALA A 44 -18.43 18.02 -17.00
C ALA A 44 -18.43 16.50 -16.82
N GLU A 45 -17.32 15.90 -16.39
CA GLU A 45 -17.19 14.46 -16.15
C GLU A 45 -17.66 14.04 -14.74
N SER A 46 -17.67 14.96 -13.77
CA SER A 46 -18.11 14.71 -12.39
C SER A 46 -19.63 14.86 -12.28
N LYS A 47 -20.33 13.76 -12.00
CA LYS A 47 -21.81 13.72 -12.07
C LYS A 47 -22.51 13.71 -10.72
N ALA A 48 -21.76 13.53 -9.64
CA ALA A 48 -22.29 13.46 -8.29
C ALA A 48 -21.20 13.83 -7.27
N SER A 49 -21.62 14.09 -6.03
CA SER A 49 -20.68 14.21 -4.92
C SER A 49 -19.79 12.96 -4.86
N TRP A 50 -18.49 13.18 -4.64
CA TRP A 50 -17.45 12.14 -4.56
C TRP A 50 -17.03 11.49 -5.89
N ASP A 51 -17.60 11.92 -7.02
CA ASP A 51 -17.24 11.43 -8.37
C ASP A 51 -16.09 12.23 -9.01
N TYR A 52 -14.91 12.24 -8.38
CA TYR A 52 -13.85 13.20 -8.72
C TYR A 52 -12.73 12.65 -9.60
N TYR A 53 -12.58 11.33 -9.69
CA TYR A 53 -11.40 10.71 -10.27
C TYR A 53 -11.75 9.71 -11.37
N LYS A 54 -10.86 9.58 -12.35
CA LYS A 54 -10.85 8.49 -13.32
C LYS A 54 -9.53 7.72 -13.26
N PRO A 55 -9.54 6.39 -13.43
CA PRO A 55 -8.34 5.58 -13.34
C PRO A 55 -7.41 5.86 -14.53
N VAL A 56 -6.11 5.93 -14.27
CA VAL A 56 -5.07 6.09 -15.29
C VAL A 56 -4.24 4.81 -15.40
N GLY A 57 -4.04 4.10 -14.30
CA GLY A 57 -3.32 2.85 -14.27
C GLY A 57 -2.94 2.43 -12.86
N THR A 58 -2.11 1.39 -12.78
CA THR A 58 -1.63 0.80 -11.54
C THR A 58 -0.12 0.71 -11.58
N ILE A 59 0.53 1.01 -10.45
CA ILE A 59 1.95 0.76 -10.21
C ILE A 59 2.04 -0.43 -9.27
N ASP A 60 2.80 -1.44 -9.67
CA ASP A 60 3.11 -2.61 -8.85
C ASP A 60 3.76 -2.17 -7.52
N GLY A 61 3.29 -2.74 -6.41
CA GLY A 61 3.75 -2.36 -5.07
C GLY A 61 5.25 -2.57 -4.84
N HIS A 62 5.87 -3.56 -5.47
CA HIS A 62 7.31 -3.81 -5.36
C HIS A 62 8.13 -2.78 -6.16
N GLN A 63 7.56 -2.20 -7.21
CA GLN A 63 8.19 -1.11 -7.97
C GLN A 63 7.98 0.26 -7.34
N ALA A 64 6.82 0.50 -6.72
CA ALA A 64 6.46 1.78 -6.11
C ALA A 64 7.26 2.08 -4.85
N MET A 65 7.69 1.05 -4.11
CA MET A 65 8.40 1.19 -2.86
C MET A 65 9.90 1.02 -3.02
N GLN A 66 10.67 1.76 -2.23
CA GLN A 66 12.12 1.60 -2.15
C GLN A 66 12.49 0.14 -1.79
N PRO A 67 13.52 -0.44 -2.45
CA PRO A 67 14.01 -1.77 -2.12
C PRO A 67 14.34 -1.91 -0.63
N LEU A 68 14.11 -3.09 -0.05
CA LEU A 68 14.42 -3.35 1.36
C LEU A 68 15.92 -3.16 1.66
N SER A 69 16.79 -3.44 0.70
CA SER A 69 18.23 -3.24 0.80
C SER A 69 18.65 -1.79 1.05
N GLU A 70 17.78 -0.82 0.76
CA GLU A 70 18.06 0.60 0.94
C GLU A 70 17.20 1.24 2.05
N THR A 71 16.50 0.41 2.84
CA THR A 71 15.65 0.89 3.91
C THR A 71 16.46 1.66 4.96
N ARG A 72 15.85 2.71 5.52
CA ARG A 72 16.42 3.52 6.62
C ARG A 72 15.75 3.21 7.96
N CYS A 73 15.04 2.07 8.06
CA CYS A 73 14.33 1.67 9.27
C CYS A 73 15.34 1.29 10.36
N PRO A 74 15.43 2.01 11.49
CA PRO A 74 16.43 1.74 12.53
C PRO A 74 16.16 0.45 13.31
N TYR A 75 14.96 -0.12 13.18
CA TYR A 75 14.55 -1.34 13.87
C TYR A 75 14.72 -2.60 13.02
N LEU A 76 15.03 -2.45 11.73
CA LEU A 76 15.41 -3.58 10.91
C LEU A 76 16.88 -3.89 11.21
N LYS A 77 17.12 -4.88 12.07
CA LYS A 77 18.47 -5.40 12.31
C LYS A 77 18.91 -6.17 11.07
N THR A 78 19.98 -5.70 10.44
CA THR A 78 20.73 -6.41 9.39
C THR A 78 21.45 -7.62 9.96
#